data_AF-A0A951MF79-F1
#
_entry.id   AF-A0A951MF79-F1
#
_cell.length_a   1.000
_cell.length_b   1.000
_cell.length_c   1.000
_cell.angle_alpha   90.00
_cell.angle_beta   90.00
_cell.angle_gamma   90.00
#
_symmetry.space_group_name_H-M   'P 1'
#
loop_
_entity.id
_entity.type
_entity.pdbx_description
1 polymer ?
#
loop_
_entity_poly.entity_id
_entity_poly.type
_entity_poly.pdbx_seq_one_letter_code
_entity_poly.pdbx_strand_id
1 'polypeptide(L)'
;MFAMFFDASGFFENKLGITFDQVQTSPYADVFSGVTELSPEERQMLEGFVDDAYQDFLVRVSEARGLTIAQVDSIAQGRVWMGRHALELGLVDTLGT
;
A
#
# COMPACT_ATOMS: atom_id res chain seq x y z
N MET A 1 -4.20 -1.42 -3.50
CA MET A 1 -2.74 -1.46 -3.20
C MET A 1 -2.57 -2.07 -1.81
N PHE A 2 -1.37 -2.47 -1.38
CA PHE A 2 -1.18 -2.99 -0.01
C PHE A 2 0.09 -2.41 0.62
N ALA A 3 0.08 -2.30 1.94
CA ALA A 3 1.25 -2.01 2.74
C ALA A 3 1.48 -3.14 3.76
N MET A 4 2.73 -3.33 4.15
CA MET A 4 3.11 -4.27 5.20
C MET A 4 3.88 -3.50 6.25
N PHE A 5 3.50 -3.71 7.51
CA PHE A 5 4.21 -3.16 8.65
C PHE A 5 4.70 -4.30 9.54
N PHE A 6 5.96 -4.22 9.96
CA PHE A 6 6.57 -5.22 10.81
C PHE A 6 6.63 -4.71 12.24
N ASP A 7 6.02 -5.46 13.16
CA ASP A 7 6.05 -5.17 14.59
C ASP A 7 6.74 -6.33 15.33
N ALA A 8 7.88 -6.03 15.95
CA ALA A 8 8.63 -6.93 16.81
C ALA A 8 8.54 -6.58 18.30
N SER A 9 7.77 -5.56 18.69
CA SER A 9 7.59 -5.16 20.09
C SER A 9 7.23 -6.36 20.97
N GLY A 10 6.23 -7.13 20.55
CA GLY A 10 5.80 -8.34 21.26
C GLY A 10 6.85 -9.45 21.31
N PHE A 11 7.77 -9.55 20.34
CA PHE A 11 8.90 -10.48 20.43
C PHE A 11 9.91 -10.02 21.49
N PHE A 12 10.32 -8.75 21.44
CA PHE A 12 11.31 -8.20 22.37
C PHE A 12 10.80 -8.24 23.82
N GLU A 13 9.56 -7.81 24.05
CA GLU A 13 8.98 -7.79 25.39
C GLU A 13 8.75 -9.22 25.92
N ASN A 14 8.00 -10.04 25.18
CA ASN A 14 7.50 -11.32 25.70
C ASN A 14 8.53 -12.47 25.63
N LYS A 15 9.58 -12.37 24.79
CA LYS A 15 10.60 -13.41 24.66
C LYS A 15 11.95 -13.02 25.23
N LEU A 16 12.33 -11.74 25.13
CA LEU A 16 13.65 -11.27 25.54
C LEU A 16 13.62 -10.38 26.79
N GLY A 17 12.44 -9.91 27.21
CA GLY A 17 12.30 -8.98 28.33
C GLY A 17 12.90 -7.60 28.04
N ILE A 18 12.99 -7.21 26.77
CA ILE A 18 13.55 -5.93 26.33
C ILE A 18 12.41 -4.95 26.06
N THR A 19 12.47 -3.76 26.66
CA THR A 19 11.54 -2.66 26.41
C THR A 19 12.26 -1.46 25.80
N PHE A 20 11.50 -0.62 25.10
CA PHE A 20 12.01 0.59 24.45
C PHE A 20 11.30 1.80 25.06
N ASP A 21 12.09 2.77 25.53
CA ASP A 21 11.59 4.08 25.95
C ASP A 21 12.00 5.11 24.89
N GLN A 22 11.03 5.93 24.45
CA GLN A 22 11.22 6.86 23.35
C GLN A 22 10.75 8.25 23.75
N VAL A 23 11.60 9.25 23.50
CA VAL A 23 11.25 10.66 23.65
C VAL A 23 10.97 11.23 22.27
N GLN A 24 9.71 11.62 22.04
CA GLN A 24 9.25 12.11 20.74
C GLN A 24 9.04 13.63 20.74
N THR A 25 9.39 14.29 19.64
CA THR A 25 9.13 15.73 19.44
C THR A 25 7.84 16.02 18.66
N SER A 26 7.19 14.98 18.12
CA SER A 26 5.95 15.06 17.33
C SER A 26 5.14 13.77 17.50
N PRO A 27 3.79 13.78 17.40
CA PRO A 27 2.95 12.61 17.63
C PRO A 27 3.16 11.39 16.72
N TYR A 28 3.80 11.57 15.55
CA TYR A 28 4.01 10.50 14.57
C TYR A 28 5.51 10.29 14.26
N ALA A 29 6.39 10.69 15.18
CA ALA A 29 7.84 10.67 14.93
C ALA A 29 8.39 9.24 14.82
N ASP A 30 7.69 8.26 15.38
CA ASP A 30 8.06 6.85 15.36
C ASP A 30 7.05 5.95 14.63
N VAL A 31 6.16 6.51 13.80
CA VAL A 31 5.10 5.77 13.07
C VAL A 31 5.61 4.61 12.19
N PHE A 32 6.92 4.58 11.88
CA PHE A 32 7.56 3.48 11.15
C PHE A 32 8.48 2.59 12.01
N SER A 33 8.41 2.73 13.33
CA SER A 33 9.19 1.95 14.31
C SER A 33 8.76 0.49 14.32
N GLY A 34 9.69 -0.43 14.08
CA GLY A 34 9.42 -1.87 14.19
C GLY A 34 9.43 -2.41 15.62
N VAL A 35 9.55 -1.53 16.63
CA VAL A 35 9.58 -1.90 18.05
C VAL A 35 8.49 -1.20 18.86
N THR A 36 7.60 -0.48 18.17
CA THR A 36 6.38 0.12 18.74
C THR A 36 5.19 -0.43 17.97
N GLU A 37 4.11 -0.79 18.67
CA GLU A 37 2.85 -1.14 18.01
C GLU A 37 2.18 0.11 17.45
N LEU A 38 1.62 0.02 16.24
CA LEU A 38 0.86 1.13 15.64
C LEU A 38 -0.42 1.41 16.44
N SER A 39 -0.62 2.67 16.81
CA SER A 39 -1.90 3.14 17.33
C SER A 39 -3.01 3.04 16.26
N PRO A 40 -4.29 3.00 16.66
CA PRO A 40 -5.41 3.06 15.71
C PRO A 40 -5.35 4.27 14.78
N GLU A 41 -4.93 5.43 15.28
CA GLU A 41 -4.80 6.67 14.54
C GLU A 41 -3.70 6.59 13.48
N GLU A 42 -2.53 6.05 13.83
CA GLU A 42 -1.42 5.83 12.90
C GLU A 42 -1.77 4.79 11.84
N ARG A 43 -2.46 3.72 12.22
CA ARG A 43 -2.96 2.73 11.27
C ARG A 43 -3.89 3.37 10.25
N GLN A 44 -4.83 4.20 10.69
CA GLN A 44 -5.75 4.90 9.79
C GLN A 44 -5.01 5.88 8.86
N MET A 45 -3.99 6.57 9.37
CA MET A 45 -3.13 7.44 8.54
C MET A 45 -2.42 6.64 7.44
N LEU A 46 -1.83 5.49 7.78
CA LEU A 46 -1.14 4.63 6.82
C LEU A 46 -2.12 4.00 5.80
N GLU A 47 -3.32 3.63 6.22
CA GLU A 47 -4.39 3.18 5.32
C GLU A 47 -4.77 4.30 4.33
N GLY A 48 -4.93 5.54 4.79
CA GLY A 48 -5.17 6.69 3.92
C GLY A 48 -4.06 6.90 2.88
N PHE A 49 -2.80 6.73 3.27
CA PHE A 49 -1.68 6.79 2.32
C PHE A 49 -1.77 5.71 1.22
N VAL A 50 -2.21 4.50 1.57
CA VAL A 50 -2.41 3.41 0.59
C VAL A 50 -3.56 3.72 -0.36
N ASP A 51 -4.64 4.31 0.15
CA ASP A 51 -5.79 4.72 -0.65
C ASP A 51 -5.44 5.84 -1.63
N ASP A 52 -4.72 6.87 -1.17
CA ASP A 52 -4.26 7.98 -2.02
C ASP A 52 -3.35 7.46 -3.14
N ALA A 53 -2.39 6.59 -2.80
CA ALA A 53 -1.51 5.98 -3.80
C ALA A 53 -2.28 5.11 -4.81
N TYR A 54 -3.36 4.45 -4.38
CA TYR A 54 -4.23 3.70 -5.28
C TYR A 54 -5.02 4.62 -6.22
N GLN A 55 -5.53 5.76 -5.73
CA GLN A 55 -6.19 6.75 -6.58
C GLN A 55 -5.23 7.32 -7.63
N ASP A 56 -4.00 7.66 -7.23
CA ASP A 56 -2.95 8.11 -8.15
C ASP A 56 -2.66 7.07 -9.24
N PHE A 57 -2.62 5.79 -8.87
CA PHE A 57 -2.46 4.71 -9.84
C PHE A 57 -3.62 4.67 -10.84
N LEU A 58 -4.88 4.75 -10.37
CA LEU A 58 -6.05 4.74 -11.24
C LEU A 58 -6.04 5.92 -12.22
N VAL A 59 -5.70 7.12 -11.76
CA VAL A 59 -5.60 8.32 -12.60
C VAL A 59 -4.53 8.12 -13.68
N ARG A 60 -3.33 7.69 -13.31
CA ARG A 60 -2.23 7.50 -14.26
C ARG A 60 -2.57 6.47 -15.34
N VAL A 61 -3.20 5.36 -14.97
CA VAL A 61 -3.60 4.33 -15.95
C VAL A 61 -4.76 4.83 -16.82
N SER A 62 -5.72 5.55 -16.22
CA SER A 62 -6.84 6.18 -16.93
C SER A 62 -6.34 7.11 -18.03
N GLU A 63 -5.42 8.02 -17.70
CA GLU A 63 -4.80 8.95 -18.64
C GLU A 63 -3.99 8.22 -19.73
N ALA A 64 -3.18 7.24 -19.34
CA ALA A 64 -2.30 6.53 -20.27
C ALA A 64 -3.06 5.62 -21.25
N ARG A 65 -4.21 5.06 -20.84
CA ARG A 65 -4.97 4.09 -21.64
C ARG A 65 -6.26 4.67 -22.23
N GLY A 66 -6.58 5.93 -21.93
CA GLY A 66 -7.83 6.57 -22.38
C GLY A 66 -9.09 5.89 -21.81
N LEU A 67 -8.95 5.20 -20.67
CA LEU A 67 -10.04 4.52 -19.97
C LEU A 67 -10.58 5.44 -18.87
N THR A 68 -11.85 5.33 -18.50
CA THR A 68 -12.36 6.01 -17.30
C THR A 68 -11.78 5.39 -16.04
N ILE A 69 -11.63 6.18 -14.97
CA ILE A 69 -11.18 5.67 -13.64
C ILE A 69 -12.02 4.47 -13.20
N ALA A 70 -13.34 4.50 -13.39
CA ALA A 70 -14.23 3.39 -13.03
C ALA A 70 -13.95 2.12 -13.85
N GLN A 71 -13.63 2.25 -15.14
CA GLN A 71 -13.22 1.10 -15.96
C GLN A 71 -11.90 0.52 -15.46
N VAL A 72 -10.90 1.37 -15.20
CA VAL A 72 -9.61 0.94 -14.64
C VAL A 72 -9.82 0.24 -13.30
N ASP A 73 -10.59 0.81 -12.40
CA ASP A 73 -10.85 0.24 -11.07
C ASP A 73 -11.51 -1.15 -11.16
N SER A 74 -12.47 -1.33 -12.07
CA SER A 74 -13.15 -2.63 -12.27
C SER A 74 -12.22 -3.77 -12.71
N ILE A 75 -11.11 -3.43 -13.39
CA ILE A 75 -10.10 -4.37 -13.89
C ILE A 75 -8.80 -4.35 -13.08
N ALA A 76 -8.65 -3.42 -12.14
CA ALA A 76 -7.53 -3.30 -11.22
C ALA A 76 -7.73 -4.21 -9.98
N GLN A 77 -7.66 -3.66 -8.76
CA GLN A 77 -7.87 -4.40 -7.51
C GLN A 77 -6.80 -5.47 -7.21
N GLY A 78 -5.55 -5.23 -7.62
CA GLY A 78 -4.42 -6.13 -7.35
C GLY A 78 -4.40 -7.41 -8.19
N ARG A 79 -5.26 -7.52 -9.21
CA ARG A 79 -5.29 -8.66 -10.13
C ARG A 79 -4.07 -8.65 -11.05
N VAL A 80 -3.54 -9.85 -11.31
CA VAL A 80 -2.49 -10.08 -12.30
C VAL A 80 -3.13 -10.56 -13.59
N TRP A 81 -2.78 -9.93 -14.72
CA TRP A 81 -3.30 -10.27 -16.04
C TRP A 81 -2.25 -10.97 -16.89
N MET A 82 -2.67 -12.04 -17.57
CA MET A 82 -1.90 -12.61 -18.67
C MET A 82 -1.86 -11.60 -19.83
N GLY A 83 -0.74 -11.52 -20.57
CA GLY A 83 -0.58 -10.53 -21.65
C GLY A 83 -1.74 -10.53 -22.65
N ARG A 84 -2.25 -11.70 -23.03
CA ARG A 84 -3.45 -11.84 -23.89
C ARG A 84 -4.69 -11.14 -23.33
N HIS A 85 -4.97 -11.28 -22.04
CA HIS A 85 -6.11 -10.61 -21.41
C HIS A 85 -5.81 -9.12 -21.20
N ALA A 86 -4.57 -8.76 -20.90
CA ALA A 86 -4.17 -7.35 -20.82
C ALA A 86 -4.40 -6.63 -22.16
N LEU A 87 -4.17 -7.30 -23.30
CA LEU A 87 -4.48 -6.75 -24.62
C LEU A 87 -5.99 -6.56 -24.81
N GLU A 88 -6.80 -7.57 -24.47
CA GLU A 88 -8.27 -7.51 -24.55
C GLU A 88 -8.86 -6.39 -23.67
N LEU A 89 -8.26 -6.16 -22.50
CA LEU A 89 -8.64 -5.10 -21.56
C LEU A 89 -8.06 -3.73 -21.91
N GLY A 90 -7.28 -3.63 -23.00
CA GLY A 90 -6.64 -2.40 -23.43
C GLY A 90 -5.60 -1.89 -22.44
N LEU A 91 -4.98 -2.76 -21.64
CA LEU A 91 -3.87 -2.45 -20.72
C LEU A 91 -2.49 -2.49 -21.41
N VAL A 92 -2.40 -3.15 -22.57
CA VAL A 92 -1.22 -3.14 -23.45
C VAL A 92 -1.66 -2.96 -24.91
N ASP A 93 -0.75 -2.52 -25.78
CA ASP A 93 -1.08 -2.21 -27.18
C ASP A 93 -0.85 -3.39 -28.13
N THR A 94 0.15 -4.22 -27.86
CA THR A 94 0.50 -5.39 -28.68
C THR A 94 1.10 -6.51 -27.82
N LEU A 95 1.10 -7.74 -28.34
CA LEU A 95 1.86 -8.86 -27.78
C LEU A 95 3.22 -8.95 -28.48
N GLY A 96 4.29 -9.00 -27.69
CA GLY A 96 5.66 -9.19 -28.17
C GLY A 96 6.13 -10.64 -27.99
N THR A 97 7.26 -10.94 -28.63
CA THR A 97 7.96 -12.24 -28.57
C THR A 97 9.27 -12.12 -27.81
#